data_AF-A0A1V3WXS4-F1
#
_entry.id   AF-A0A1V3WXS4-F1
#
_cell.length_a   1.000
_cell.length_b   1.000
_cell.length_c   1.000
_cell.angle_alpha   90.00
_cell.angle_beta   90.00
_cell.angle_gamma   90.00
#
_symmetry.space_group_name_H-M   'P 1'
#
loop_
_entity.id
_entity.type
_entity.pdbx_description
1 polymer ?
#
loop_
_entity_poly.entity_id
_entity_poly.type
_entity_poly.pdbx_seq_one_letter_code
_entity_poly.pdbx_strand_id
1 'polypeptide(L)'
;MRAAIEAAGGTSAGVTGAQWMDMVARQTTSPLTTGLINELAVEAIAVDDDKLPRYIGGVLARLQEVWMGRQIAEVKSKLQRMSPIEHGDEYHALFGDLVAMEAYRRSLLEQASGNDLTA
;
A
#
# COMPACT_ATOMS: atom_id res chain seq x y z
N MET A 1 2.61 14.61 1.69
CA MET A 1 1.41 14.30 0.88
C MET A 1 0.56 13.17 1.46
N ARG A 2 1.01 11.90 1.54
CA ARG A 2 0.17 10.77 2.06
C ARG A 2 -0.57 11.10 3.37
N ALA A 3 0.13 11.65 4.37
CA ALA A 3 -0.49 12.04 5.64
C ALA A 3 -1.55 13.16 5.50
N ALA A 4 -1.39 14.06 4.52
CA ALA A 4 -2.39 15.09 4.22
C ALA A 4 -3.66 14.47 3.60
N ILE A 5 -3.51 13.42 2.78
CA ILE A 5 -4.63 12.64 2.24
C ILE A 5 -5.42 11.97 3.37
N GLU A 6 -4.69 11.32 4.28
CA GLU A 6 -5.27 10.65 5.44
C GLU A 6 -6.01 11.64 6.36
N ALA A 7 -5.39 12.79 6.66
CA ALA A 7 -5.98 13.84 7.48
C ALA A 7 -7.25 14.48 6.85
N ALA A 8 -7.38 14.46 5.51
CA ALA A 8 -8.58 14.92 4.83
C ALA A 8 -9.71 13.87 4.78
N GLY A 9 -9.52 12.69 5.38
CA GLY A 9 -10.53 11.61 5.42
C GLY A 9 -10.31 10.51 4.38
N GLY A 10 -9.20 10.54 3.64
CA GLY A 10 -8.83 9.51 2.68
C GLY A 10 -9.82 9.36 1.51
N THR A 11 -9.78 8.21 0.85
CA THR A 11 -10.68 7.90 -0.27
C THR A 11 -12.11 7.60 0.18
N SER A 12 -12.31 7.20 1.45
CA SER A 12 -13.62 6.91 2.02
C SER A 12 -14.49 8.15 2.26
N ALA A 13 -13.92 9.36 2.19
CA ALA A 13 -14.66 10.61 2.29
C ALA A 13 -15.64 10.83 1.11
N GLY A 14 -15.47 10.11 -0.01
CA GLY A 14 -16.37 10.17 -1.16
C GLY A 14 -16.36 11.49 -1.94
N VAL A 15 -15.45 12.41 -1.61
CA VAL A 15 -15.25 13.67 -2.34
C VAL A 15 -14.32 13.41 -3.53
N THR A 16 -14.51 14.10 -4.65
CA THR A 16 -13.67 13.96 -5.85
C THR A 16 -13.36 15.31 -6.50
N GLY A 17 -12.47 15.31 -7.49
CA GLY A 17 -12.14 16.50 -8.28
C GLY A 17 -11.51 17.64 -7.47
N ALA A 18 -11.75 18.88 -7.90
CA ALA A 18 -11.13 20.06 -7.31
C ALA A 18 -11.45 20.29 -5.83
N GLN A 19 -12.64 19.89 -5.38
CA GLN A 19 -13.01 19.97 -3.98
C GLN A 19 -12.12 19.08 -3.11
N TRP A 20 -11.85 17.86 -3.56
CA TRP A 20 -10.92 16.98 -2.86
C TRP A 20 -9.53 17.64 -2.82
N MET A 21 -9.04 18.19 -3.94
CA MET A 21 -7.68 18.77 -4.02
C MET A 21 -7.47 19.87 -2.99
N ASP A 22 -8.44 20.78 -2.87
CA ASP A 22 -8.45 21.83 -1.87
C ASP A 22 -8.50 21.28 -0.44
N MET A 23 -9.30 20.24 -0.18
CA MET A 23 -9.35 19.59 1.14
C MET A 23 -7.99 19.05 1.57
N VAL A 24 -7.20 18.46 0.68
CA VAL A 24 -5.87 17.92 1.01
C VAL A 24 -4.79 18.97 1.06
N ALA A 25 -4.84 19.98 0.19
CA ALA A 25 -3.93 21.11 0.26
C ALA A 25 -4.03 21.84 1.62
N ARG A 26 -5.23 21.90 2.22
CA ARG A 26 -5.46 22.48 3.56
C ARG A 26 -4.85 21.70 4.73
N GLN A 27 -4.48 20.42 4.52
CA GLN A 27 -3.88 19.59 5.57
C GLN A 27 -2.36 19.73 5.67
N THR A 28 -1.76 20.69 4.95
CA THR A 28 -0.33 20.96 5.02
C THR A 28 -0.05 22.46 5.04
N THR A 29 0.95 22.86 5.81
CA THR A 29 1.48 24.23 5.83
C THR A 29 2.75 24.37 4.99
N SER A 30 3.22 23.29 4.38
CA SER A 30 4.46 23.25 3.59
C SER A 30 4.19 23.66 2.15
N PRO A 31 4.74 24.79 1.66
CA PRO A 31 4.55 25.22 0.26
C PRO A 31 5.03 24.18 -0.75
N LEU A 32 6.12 23.46 -0.43
CA LEU A 32 6.63 22.37 -1.25
C LEU A 32 5.64 21.20 -1.36
N THR A 33 4.97 20.87 -0.26
CA THR A 33 3.96 19.79 -0.27
C THR A 33 2.71 20.22 -1.04
N THR A 34 2.29 21.48 -0.90
CA THR A 34 1.17 22.04 -1.68
C THR A 34 1.49 22.05 -3.17
N GLY A 35 2.70 22.47 -3.57
CA GLY A 35 3.15 22.41 -4.97
C GLY A 35 3.09 20.99 -5.53
N LEU A 36 3.65 20.01 -4.80
CA LEU A 36 3.63 18.60 -5.18
C LEU A 36 2.20 18.04 -5.33
N ILE A 37 1.27 18.41 -4.44
CA ILE A 37 -0.14 18.00 -4.55
C ILE A 37 -0.74 18.51 -5.87
N ASN A 38 -0.50 19.77 -6.22
CA ASN A 38 -1.04 20.38 -7.44
C ASN A 38 -0.44 19.74 -8.70
N GLU A 39 0.88 19.48 -8.70
CA GLU A 39 1.56 18.81 -9.81
C GLU A 39 1.00 17.41 -10.05
N LEU A 40 0.96 16.58 -9.00
CA LEU A 40 0.48 15.19 -9.10
C LEU A 40 -1.02 15.09 -9.41
N ALA A 41 -1.82 16.09 -9.03
CA ALA A 41 -3.26 16.03 -9.25
C ALA A 41 -3.68 16.27 -10.72
N VAL A 42 -2.81 16.88 -11.51
CA VAL A 42 -3.03 17.12 -12.95
C VAL A 42 -2.10 16.30 -13.85
N GLU A 43 -1.18 15.54 -13.26
CA GLU A 43 -0.30 14.64 -14.00
C GLU A 43 -1.13 13.56 -14.70
N ALA A 44 -0.94 13.43 -16.02
CA ALA A 44 -1.64 12.42 -16.79
C ALA A 44 -1.10 11.03 -16.44
N ILE A 45 -2.00 10.13 -16.06
CA ILE A 45 -1.66 8.71 -15.91
C ILE A 45 -1.61 8.12 -17.32
N ALA A 46 -0.42 7.70 -17.76
CA ALA A 46 -0.17 7.19 -19.11
C ALA A 46 -0.69 5.76 -19.32
N VAL A 47 -2.01 5.57 -19.18
CA VAL A 47 -2.70 4.30 -19.39
C VAL A 47 -4.09 4.56 -19.97
N ASP A 48 -4.58 3.65 -20.79
CA ASP A 48 -5.94 3.72 -21.34
C ASP A 48 -6.99 3.65 -20.21
N ASP A 49 -8.10 4.37 -20.35
CA ASP A 49 -9.17 4.46 -19.32
C ASP A 49 -9.76 3.09 -18.95
N ASP A 50 -9.85 2.15 -19.90
CA ASP A 50 -10.35 0.79 -19.67
C ASP A 50 -9.37 -0.05 -18.83
N LYS A 51 -8.08 0.29 -18.86
CA LYS A 51 -7.01 -0.36 -18.09
C LYS A 51 -6.71 0.35 -16.76
N LEU A 52 -7.18 1.59 -16.58
CA LEU A 52 -6.91 2.42 -15.40
C LEU A 52 -7.24 1.73 -14.06
N PRO A 53 -8.39 1.05 -13.88
CA PRO A 53 -8.68 0.36 -12.61
C PRO A 53 -7.65 -0.72 -12.26
N ARG A 54 -7.21 -1.48 -13.27
CA ARG A 54 -6.21 -2.54 -13.11
C ARG A 54 -4.82 -1.96 -12.85
N TYR A 55 -4.48 -0.87 -13.52
CA TYR A 55 -3.23 -0.14 -13.32
C TYR A 55 -3.11 0.37 -11.88
N ILE A 56 -4.14 1.03 -11.36
CA ILE A 56 -4.18 1.52 -9.97
C ILE A 56 -4.02 0.34 -8.99
N GLY A 57 -4.74 -0.76 -9.23
CA GLY A 57 -4.63 -1.97 -8.42
C GLY A 57 -3.21 -2.54 -8.39
N GLY A 58 -2.53 -2.60 -9.55
CA GLY A 58 -1.16 -3.10 -9.66
C GLY A 58 -0.14 -2.21 -8.93
N VAL A 59 -0.25 -0.89 -9.05
CA VAL A 59 0.61 0.06 -8.34
C VAL A 59 0.45 -0.08 -6.82
N LEU A 60 -0.79 -0.16 -6.33
CA LEU A 60 -1.07 -0.37 -4.91
C LEU A 60 -0.55 -1.74 -4.43
N ALA A 61 -0.77 -2.80 -5.21
CA ALA A 61 -0.31 -4.14 -4.88
C ALA A 61 1.22 -4.20 -4.75
N ARG A 62 1.96 -3.48 -5.61
CA ARG A 62 3.43 -3.40 -5.53
C ARG A 62 3.91 -2.70 -4.26
N LEU A 63 3.26 -1.61 -3.86
CA LEU A 63 3.58 -0.92 -2.61
C LEU A 63 3.29 -1.81 -1.38
N GLN A 64 2.14 -2.50 -1.40
CA GLN A 64 1.74 -3.43 -0.35
C GLN A 64 2.69 -4.64 -0.25
N GLU A 65 3.17 -5.16 -1.38
CA GLU A 65 4.09 -6.29 -1.44
C GLU A 65 5.43 -5.97 -0.75
N VAL A 66 6.00 -4.80 -1.04
CA VAL A 66 7.23 -4.32 -0.40
C VAL A 66 7.05 -4.16 1.11
N TRP A 67 5.92 -3.58 1.53
CA TRP A 67 5.61 -3.44 2.95
C TRP A 67 5.45 -4.80 3.63
N MET A 68 4.70 -5.72 3.02
CA MET A 68 4.48 -7.07 3.53
C MET A 68 5.79 -7.85 3.65
N GLY A 69 6.72 -7.68 2.69
CA GLY A 69 8.04 -8.28 2.77
C GLY A 69 8.86 -7.87 3.99
N ARG A 70 8.74 -6.61 4.43
CA ARG A 70 9.39 -6.13 5.67
C ARG A 70 8.75 -6.77 6.91
N GLN A 71 7.42 -6.82 6.96
CA GLN A 71 6.70 -7.45 8.06
C GLN A 71 7.01 -8.94 8.19
N ILE A 72 7.09 -9.66 7.08
CA ILE A 72 7.53 -11.07 7.03
C ILE A 72 8.94 -11.23 7.60
N ALA A 73 9.88 -10.35 7.25
CA ALA A 73 11.25 -10.43 7.75
C ALA A 73 11.31 -10.23 9.28
N GLU A 74 10.51 -9.29 9.82
CA GLU A 74 10.38 -9.05 11.26
C GLU A 74 9.81 -10.28 11.99
N VAL A 75 8.74 -10.88 11.46
CA VAL A 75 8.11 -12.08 12.04
C VAL A 75 9.05 -13.28 12.00
N LYS A 76 9.72 -13.53 10.86
CA LYS A 76 10.74 -14.60 10.74
C LYS A 76 11.88 -14.41 11.74
N SER A 77 12.35 -13.17 11.89
CA SER A 77 13.39 -12.83 12.86
C SER A 77 12.95 -13.12 14.31
N LYS A 78 11.68 -12.85 14.67
CA LYS A 78 11.12 -13.21 15.98
C LYS A 78 11.05 -14.73 16.16
N LEU A 79 10.53 -15.47 15.17
CA LEU A 79 10.41 -16.93 15.21
C LEU A 79 11.78 -17.62 15.37
N GLN A 80 12.83 -17.14 14.70
CA GLN A 80 14.17 -17.70 14.79
C GLN A 80 14.79 -17.63 16.19
N ARG A 81 14.33 -16.70 17.04
CA ARG A 81 14.79 -16.55 18.43
C ARG A 81 13.88 -17.22 19.45
N MET A 82 12.73 -17.74 19.02
CA MET A 82 11.74 -18.37 19.89
C MET A 82 11.97 -19.88 19.95
N SER A 83 12.03 -20.44 21.16
CA SER A 83 12.10 -21.89 21.34
C SER A 83 10.75 -22.53 21.04
N PRO A 84 10.64 -23.43 20.04
CA PRO A 84 9.38 -24.09 19.72
C PRO A 84 8.98 -25.14 20.77
N ILE A 85 9.88 -25.48 21.71
CA ILE A 85 9.62 -26.45 22.78
C ILE A 85 9.14 -25.72 24.05
N GLU A 86 9.77 -24.61 24.41
CA GLU A 86 9.42 -23.84 25.61
C GLU A 86 8.21 -22.92 25.38
N HIS A 87 7.97 -22.50 24.13
CA HIS A 87 6.92 -21.57 23.73
C HIS A 87 6.07 -22.10 22.56
N GLY A 88 5.74 -23.39 22.56
CA GLY A 88 5.09 -24.07 21.44
C GLY A 88 3.81 -23.39 20.91
N ASP A 89 2.88 -23.01 21.80
CA ASP A 89 1.62 -22.37 21.39
C ASP A 89 1.84 -20.99 20.75
N GLU A 90 2.69 -20.14 21.33
CA GLU A 90 3.02 -18.81 20.76
C GLU A 90 3.76 -18.97 19.42
N TYR A 91 4.67 -19.95 19.34
CA TYR A 91 5.38 -20.26 18.11
C TYR A 91 4.42 -20.68 16.99
N HIS A 92 3.48 -21.59 17.28
CA HIS A 92 2.51 -22.06 16.29
C HIS A 92 1.55 -20.96 15.83
N ALA A 93 1.09 -20.10 16.74
CA ALA A 93 0.27 -18.95 16.37
C ALA A 93 1.04 -18.00 15.43
N LEU A 94 2.26 -17.61 15.80
CA LEU A 94 3.07 -16.69 15.01
C LEU A 94 3.52 -17.30 13.67
N PHE A 95 3.75 -18.61 13.62
CA PHE A 95 4.01 -19.33 12.38
C PHE A 95 2.78 -19.36 11.47
N GLY A 96 1.58 -19.53 12.03
CA GLY A 96 0.32 -19.42 11.29
C GLY A 96 0.14 -18.05 10.64
N ASP A 97 0.39 -16.98 11.40
CA ASP A 97 0.37 -15.60 10.90
C ASP A 97 1.38 -15.42 9.75
N LEU A 98 2.60 -15.94 9.92
CA LEU A 98 3.63 -15.88 8.88
C LEU A 98 3.17 -16.55 7.57
N VAL A 99 2.52 -17.71 7.65
CA VAL A 99 2.00 -18.41 6.46
C VAL A 99 0.93 -17.57 5.75
N ALA A 100 0.01 -16.97 6.51
CA ALA A 100 -1.02 -16.09 5.95
C ALA A 100 -0.40 -14.86 5.27
N MET A 101 0.63 -14.26 5.88
CA MET A 101 1.36 -13.12 5.31
C MET A 101 2.09 -13.49 4.01
N GLU A 102 2.75 -14.65 3.96
CA GLU A 102 3.43 -15.13 2.74
C GLU A 102 2.43 -15.44 1.61
N ALA A 103 1.29 -16.05 1.94
CA ALA A 103 0.21 -16.29 0.98
C ALA A 103 -0.37 -14.97 0.45
N TYR A 104 -0.61 -13.99 1.32
CA TYR A 104 -1.08 -12.67 0.89
C TYR A 104 -0.04 -11.96 0.01
N ARG A 105 1.25 -11.99 0.39
CA ARG A 105 2.33 -11.44 -0.44
C ARG A 105 2.37 -12.08 -1.83
N ARG A 106 2.13 -13.38 -1.94
CA ARG A 106 2.04 -14.08 -3.24
C ARG A 106 0.90 -13.53 -4.09
N SER A 107 -0.28 -13.34 -3.50
CA SER A 107 -1.43 -12.77 -4.22
C SER A 107 -1.18 -11.32 -4.69
N LEU A 108 -0.45 -10.52 -3.90
CA LEU A 108 -0.04 -9.17 -4.29
C LEU A 108 0.94 -9.17 -5.46
N LEU A 109 1.87 -10.13 -5.50
CA LEU A 109 2.76 -10.31 -6.65
C LEU A 109 1.96 -10.63 -7.91
N GLU A 110 0.96 -11.52 -7.83
CA GLU A 110 0.10 -11.85 -8.97
C GLU A 110 -0.72 -10.65 -9.44
N GLN A 111 -1.27 -9.86 -8.51
CA GLN A 111 -2.00 -8.62 -8.83
C GLN A 111 -1.08 -7.56 -9.47
N ALA A 112 0.14 -7.40 -8.95
CA ALA A 112 1.13 -6.47 -9.50
C ALA A 112 1.63 -6.91 -10.88
N SER A 113 1.93 -8.19 -11.08
CA SER A 113 2.32 -8.75 -12.40
C SER A 113 1.20 -8.68 -13.42
N GLY A 114 -0.06 -8.63 -12.98
CA GLY A 114 -1.19 -8.31 -13.84
C GLY A 114 -1.06 -6.94 -14.54
N ASN A 115 -0.20 -6.04 -14.06
CA ASN A 115 0.09 -4.72 -14.62
C ASN A 115 1.28 -4.72 -15.62
N ASP A 116 2.15 -5.73 -15.59
CA ASP A 116 3.36 -5.80 -16.44
C ASP A 116 3.05 -6.26 -17.89
N LEU A 117 1.79 -6.50 -18.23
CA LEU A 117 1.38 -6.79 -19.60
C LEU A 117 1.14 -5.48 -20.35
N THR A 118 2.24 -4.88 -20.81
CA THR A 118 2.24 -4.19 -22.10
C THR A 118 1.85 -5.19 -23.17
N ALA A 119 0.55 -5.30 -23.45
CA ALA A 119 -0.05 -5.93 -24.61
C ALA A 119 -1.12 -4.99 -25.19
#